data_AF-C5LJR8-F1
#
_entry.id   AF-C5LJR8-F1
#
_cell.length_a   1.000
_cell.length_b   1.000
_cell.length_c   1.000
_cell.angle_alpha   90.00
_cell.angle_beta   90.00
_cell.angle_gamma   90.00
#
_symmetry.space_group_name_H-M   'P 1'
#
loop_
_entity.id
_entity.type
_entity.pdbx_description
1 polymer ?
#
loop_
_entity_poly.entity_id
_entity_poly.type
_entity_poly.pdbx_seq_one_letter_code
_entity_poly.pdbx_strand_id
1 'polypeptide(L)'
;LNTIVTSSASERAAALGGEHIHLVFSIPVSSTLSSRLLAERALTRLARDPVKMKWLKSIRVFVHEEIGTEGAEILDVQSKILQFLHNSPLPFGGVMILGSGDPNQLPPIKQT
;
A
#
# COMPACT_ATOMS: atom_id res chain seq x y z
N LEU A 1 18.87 -0.94 -3.48
CA LEU A 1 17.49 -1.12 -4.00
C LEU A 1 16.62 0.00 -3.46
N ASN A 2 15.78 0.63 -4.29
CA ASN A 2 14.79 1.60 -3.79
C ASN A 2 13.74 0.86 -2.96
N THR A 3 13.78 1.12 -1.65
CA THR A 3 13.03 0.37 -0.63
C THR A 3 12.28 1.35 0.25
N ILE A 4 11.08 0.99 0.66
CA ILE A 4 10.29 1.75 1.64
C ILE A 4 9.73 0.80 2.70
N VAL A 5 9.71 1.28 3.94
CA VAL A 5 9.02 0.63 5.05
C VAL A 5 7.64 1.26 5.19
N THR A 6 6.61 0.44 5.35
CA THR A 6 5.22 0.87 5.53
C THR A 6 4.55 0.08 6.64
N SER A 7 3.53 0.68 7.24
CA SER A 7 2.66 0.03 8.24
C SER A 7 1.26 0.67 8.22
N SER A 8 0.25 -0.07 8.72
CA SER A 8 -1.09 0.46 9.06
C SER A 8 -1.04 1.40 10.27
N ALA A 9 -0.06 1.22 11.15
CA ALA A 9 0.12 2.02 12.36
C ALA A 9 1.11 3.15 12.07
N SER A 10 0.62 4.39 12.05
CA SER A 10 1.44 5.57 11.74
C SER A 10 2.64 5.73 12.67
N GLU A 11 2.48 5.46 13.98
CA GLU A 11 3.57 5.53 14.95
C GLU A 11 4.65 4.47 14.68
N ARG A 12 4.23 3.24 14.32
CA ARG A 12 5.14 2.14 13.96
C ARG A 12 5.91 2.45 12.68
N ALA A 13 5.22 2.95 11.65
CA ALA A 13 5.87 3.38 10.41
C ALA A 13 6.91 4.46 10.69
N ALA A 14 6.56 5.49 11.46
CA ALA A 14 7.47 6.59 11.81
C ALA A 14 8.69 6.11 12.61
N ALA A 15 8.50 5.21 13.58
CA ALA A 15 9.58 4.63 14.39
C ALA A 15 10.62 3.87 13.55
N LEU A 16 10.23 3.36 12.37
CA LEU A 16 11.10 2.64 11.44
C LEU A 16 11.56 3.50 10.25
N GLY A 17 11.32 4.81 10.29
CA GLY A 17 11.65 5.74 9.20
C GLY A 17 10.81 5.51 7.93
N GLY A 18 9.69 4.82 8.06
CA GLY A 18 8.72 4.54 7.01
C GLY A 18 7.53 5.49 7.01
N GLU A 19 6.51 5.14 6.23
CA GLU A 19 5.29 5.95 6.09
C GLU A 19 4.03 5.06 6.13
N HIS A 20 2.92 5.64 6.59
CA HIS A 20 1.64 4.95 6.64
C HIS A 20 1.15 4.53 5.25
N ILE A 21 0.63 3.31 5.12
CA ILE A 21 0.31 2.68 3.84
C ILE A 21 -0.65 3.50 2.97
N HIS A 22 -1.69 4.08 3.58
CA HIS A 22 -2.68 4.87 2.85
C HIS A 22 -2.07 6.16 2.30
N LEU A 23 -1.09 6.73 3.00
CA LEU A 23 -0.39 7.92 2.53
C LEU A 23 0.48 7.56 1.34
N VAL A 24 1.30 6.52 1.42
CA VAL A 24 2.20 6.10 0.34
C VAL A 24 1.45 5.88 -0.98
N PHE A 25 0.34 5.15 -0.92
CA PHE A 25 -0.46 4.80 -2.10
C PHE A 25 -1.57 5.82 -2.43
N SER A 26 -1.72 6.91 -1.66
CA SER A 26 -2.81 7.88 -1.77
C SER A 26 -4.22 7.27 -1.71
N ILE A 27 -4.38 6.19 -0.93
CA ILE A 27 -5.63 5.43 -0.82
C ILE A 27 -6.65 6.25 0.00
N PRO A 28 -7.86 6.52 -0.51
CA PRO A 28 -8.94 7.11 0.27
C PRO A 28 -9.43 6.17 1.37
N VAL A 29 -9.73 6.72 2.54
CA VAL A 29 -10.49 6.00 3.58
C VAL A 29 -11.93 5.90 3.11
N SER A 30 -12.40 4.69 2.81
CA SER A 30 -13.79 4.43 2.42
C SER A 30 -14.13 2.96 2.61
N SER A 31 -15.20 2.68 3.36
CA SER A 31 -15.59 1.34 3.82
C SER A 31 -16.47 0.55 2.85
N THR A 32 -16.96 1.17 1.77
CA THR A 32 -18.04 0.60 0.94
C THR A 32 -17.64 0.30 -0.50
N LEU A 33 -16.39 0.53 -0.87
CA LEU A 33 -15.93 0.45 -2.24
C LEU A 33 -15.15 -0.83 -2.49
N SER A 34 -15.32 -1.41 -3.68
CA SER A 34 -14.47 -2.53 -4.10
C SER A 34 -13.01 -2.10 -4.22
N SER A 35 -12.10 -3.06 -4.02
CA SER A 35 -10.65 -2.86 -4.17
C SER A 35 -10.27 -2.23 -5.52
N ARG A 36 -10.98 -2.61 -6.60
CA ARG A 36 -10.81 -2.00 -7.93
C ARG A 36 -11.12 -0.51 -7.94
N LEU A 37 -12.29 -0.11 -7.42
CA LEU A 37 -12.71 1.28 -7.41
C LEU A 37 -11.85 2.14 -6.47
N LEU A 38 -11.39 1.57 -5.34
CA LEU A 38 -10.40 2.19 -4.47
C LEU A 38 -9.07 2.44 -5.18
N ALA A 39 -8.56 1.44 -5.92
CA ALA A 39 -7.34 1.59 -6.71
C ALA A 39 -7.48 2.66 -7.81
N GLU A 40 -8.60 2.69 -8.54
CA GLU A 40 -8.87 3.71 -9.57
C GLU A 40 -8.89 5.14 -8.97
N ARG A 41 -9.50 5.31 -7.77
CA ARG A 41 -9.49 6.59 -7.05
C ARG A 41 -8.10 6.99 -6.56
N ALA A 42 -7.33 6.03 -6.03
CA ALA A 42 -5.95 6.25 -5.59
C ALA A 42 -5.06 6.67 -6.78
N LEU A 43 -5.19 5.99 -7.93
CA LEU A 43 -4.51 6.35 -9.17
C LEU A 43 -4.90 7.74 -9.67
N THR A 44 -6.19 8.10 -9.58
CA THR A 44 -6.66 9.46 -9.93
C THR A 44 -6.02 10.53 -9.03
N ARG A 45 -5.82 10.23 -7.74
CA ARG A 45 -5.10 11.13 -6.81
C ARG A 45 -3.62 11.21 -7.13
N LEU A 46 -2.96 10.07 -7.38
CA LEU A 46 -1.55 10.00 -7.78
C LEU A 46 -1.29 10.74 -9.09
N ALA A 47 -2.21 10.69 -10.06
CA ALA A 47 -2.07 11.42 -11.32
C ALA A 47 -2.04 12.95 -11.13
N ARG A 48 -2.60 13.46 -10.03
CA ARG A 48 -2.53 14.89 -9.66
C ARG A 48 -1.22 15.26 -8.93
N ASP A 49 -0.44 14.27 -8.52
CA ASP A 49 0.87 14.42 -7.89
C ASP A 49 1.94 13.62 -8.67
N PRO A 50 2.44 14.16 -9.78
CA PRO A 50 3.38 13.46 -10.66
C PRO A 50 4.71 13.14 -9.96
N VAL A 51 5.10 13.92 -8.95
CA VAL A 51 6.32 13.68 -8.17
C VAL A 51 6.16 12.41 -7.35
N LYS A 52 5.07 12.29 -6.59
CA LYS A 52 4.75 11.09 -5.82
C LYS A 52 4.53 9.88 -6.70
N MET A 53 3.83 10.03 -7.83
CA MET A 53 3.62 8.94 -8.77
C MET A 53 4.95 8.40 -9.34
N LYS A 54 5.87 9.29 -9.72
CA LYS A 54 7.20 8.91 -10.22
C LYS A 54 8.05 8.29 -9.13
N TRP A 55 8.00 8.82 -7.91
CA TRP A 55 8.68 8.26 -6.74
C TRP A 55 8.18 6.84 -6.44
N LEU A 56 6.85 6.66 -6.35
CA LEU A 56 6.23 5.36 -6.08
C LEU A 56 6.60 4.31 -7.14
N LYS A 57 6.55 4.69 -8.42
CA LYS A 57 6.99 3.85 -9.55
C LYS A 57 8.48 3.48 -9.51
N SER A 58 9.31 4.23 -8.78
CA SER A 58 10.74 3.93 -8.63
C SER A 58 11.03 2.88 -7.55
N ILE A 59 10.09 2.64 -6.63
CA ILE A 59 10.25 1.67 -5.54
C ILE A 59 10.24 0.24 -6.10
N ARG A 60 11.15 -0.59 -5.59
CA ARG A 60 11.29 -2.01 -6.00
C ARG A 60 11.04 -2.97 -4.86
N VAL A 61 11.07 -2.49 -3.62
CA VAL A 61 10.84 -3.28 -2.42
C VAL A 61 9.94 -2.52 -1.45
N PHE A 62 8.86 -3.16 -1.02
CA PHE A 62 8.06 -2.71 0.12
C PHE A 62 8.30 -3.66 1.29
N VAL A 63 8.56 -3.08 2.45
CA VAL A 63 8.59 -3.78 3.73
C VAL A 63 7.33 -3.38 4.49
N HIS A 64 6.45 -4.33 4.75
CA HIS A 64 5.20 -4.14 5.48
C HIS A 64 5.36 -4.66 6.89
N GLU A 65 5.40 -3.74 7.83
CA GLU A 65 5.39 -4.03 9.26
C GLU A 65 3.95 -4.06 9.78
N GLU A 66 3.67 -5.04 10.62
CA GLU A 66 2.34 -5.35 11.13
C GLU A 66 1.33 -5.74 10.04
N ILE A 67 1.76 -6.52 9.05
CA ILE A 67 0.92 -6.95 7.91
C ILE A 67 -0.36 -7.70 8.35
N GLY A 68 -0.36 -8.31 9.54
CA GLY A 68 -1.54 -8.99 10.10
C GLY A 68 -2.71 -8.05 10.39
N THR A 69 -2.45 -6.75 10.53
CA THR A 69 -3.47 -5.72 10.75
C THR A 69 -4.04 -5.14 9.45
N GLU A 70 -3.49 -5.53 8.29
CA GLU A 70 -3.94 -5.06 6.99
C GLU A 70 -5.05 -5.96 6.42
N GLY A 71 -6.11 -5.33 5.91
CA GLY A 71 -7.16 -6.05 5.20
C GLY A 71 -6.68 -6.56 3.84
N ALA A 72 -7.11 -7.76 3.44
CA ALA A 72 -6.79 -8.32 2.12
C ALA A 72 -7.18 -7.40 0.96
N GLU A 73 -8.25 -6.61 1.13
CA GLU A 73 -8.69 -5.60 0.16
C GLU A 73 -7.63 -4.51 -0.07
N ILE A 74 -6.96 -4.06 0.99
CA ILE A 74 -5.91 -3.03 0.91
C ILE A 74 -4.66 -3.58 0.22
N LEU A 75 -4.31 -4.85 0.45
CA LEU A 75 -3.23 -5.53 -0.30
C LEU A 75 -3.58 -5.68 -1.78
N ASP A 76 -4.84 -5.98 -2.10
CA ASP A 76 -5.31 -6.08 -3.49
C ASP A 76 -5.32 -4.70 -4.19
N VAL A 77 -5.70 -3.63 -3.49
CA VAL A 77 -5.59 -2.24 -3.97
C VAL A 77 -4.14 -1.91 -4.33
N GLN A 78 -3.19 -2.22 -3.44
CA GLN A 78 -1.76 -1.99 -3.70
C GLN A 78 -1.28 -2.76 -4.91
N SER A 79 -1.65 -4.04 -5.01
CA SER A 79 -1.29 -4.88 -6.16
C SER A 79 -1.76 -4.24 -7.47
N LYS A 80 -3.02 -3.80 -7.53
CA LYS A 80 -3.61 -3.13 -8.72
C LYS A 80 -2.91 -1.82 -9.07
N ILE A 81 -2.61 -0.98 -8.06
CA ILE A 81 -1.89 0.29 -8.29
C ILE A 81 -0.51 0.02 -8.88
N LEU A 82 0.26 -0.91 -8.30
CA LEU A 82 1.61 -1.22 -8.78
C LEU A 82 1.60 -1.90 -10.16
N GLN A 83 0.65 -2.80 -10.42
CA GLN A 83 0.43 -3.38 -11.75
C GLN A 83 0.21 -2.30 -12.81
N PHE A 84 -0.62 -1.29 -12.50
CA PHE A 84 -0.86 -0.15 -13.38
C PHE A 84 0.42 0.69 -13.58
N LEU A 85 1.11 1.05 -12.50
CA LEU A 85 2.32 1.90 -12.59
C LEU A 85 3.46 1.24 -13.37
N HIS A 86 3.59 -0.08 -13.25
CA HIS A 86 4.64 -0.87 -13.89
C HIS A 86 4.21 -1.48 -15.23
N ASN A 87 2.95 -1.35 -15.63
CA ASN A 87 2.38 -2.00 -16.81
C ASN A 87 2.71 -3.52 -16.85
N SER A 88 2.47 -4.18 -15.73
CA SER A 88 2.86 -5.58 -15.51
C SER A 88 1.70 -6.34 -14.87
N PRO A 89 1.33 -7.53 -15.37
CA PRO A 89 0.27 -8.34 -14.78
C PRO A 89 0.73 -9.14 -13.55
N LEU A 90 2.03 -9.13 -13.24
CA LEU A 90 2.57 -9.83 -12.08
C LEU A 90 1.96 -9.29 -10.78
N PRO A 91 1.85 -10.09 -9.70
CA PRO A 91 1.48 -9.57 -8.39
C PRO A 91 2.33 -8.35 -8.03
N PHE A 92 1.68 -7.28 -7.55
CA PHE A 92 2.36 -6.02 -7.21
C PHE A 92 3.19 -5.42 -8.35
N GLY A 93 2.85 -5.70 -9.61
CA GLY A 93 3.61 -5.20 -10.77
C GLY A 93 5.05 -5.73 -10.84
N GLY A 94 5.37 -6.82 -10.13
CA GLY A 94 6.72 -7.37 -10.01
C GLY A 94 7.59 -6.69 -8.94
N VAL A 95 6.99 -5.86 -8.07
CA VAL A 95 7.64 -5.29 -6.89
C VAL A 95 7.73 -6.33 -5.79
N MET A 96 8.87 -6.42 -5.11
CA MET A 96 9.07 -7.34 -4.01
C MET A 96 8.34 -6.83 -2.76
N ILE A 97 7.54 -7.69 -2.13
CA ILE A 97 6.86 -7.39 -0.87
C ILE A 97 7.45 -8.28 0.22
N LEU A 98 7.90 -7.68 1.31
CA LEU A 98 8.38 -8.35 2.52
C LEU A 98 7.41 -8.01 3.65
N GLY A 99 6.63 -8.98 4.11
CA GLY A 99 5.67 -8.78 5.20
C GLY A 99 6.20 -9.36 6.52
N SER A 100 6.03 -8.61 7.61
CA SER A 100 6.30 -9.01 8.98
C SER A 100 5.05 -8.72 9.83
N GLY A 101 4.72 -9.63 10.73
CA GLY A 101 3.59 -9.46 11.65
C GLY A 101 3.21 -10.75 12.36
N ASP A 102 2.41 -10.61 13.41
CA ASP A 102 1.88 -11.73 14.21
C ASP A 102 0.35 -11.77 14.10
N PRO A 103 -0.23 -12.78 13.42
CA PRO A 103 -1.68 -12.92 13.29
C PRO A 103 -2.43 -13.07 14.62
N ASN A 104 -1.74 -13.41 15.71
CA ASN A 104 -2.35 -13.56 17.03
C ASN A 104 -2.38 -12.27 17.86
N GLN A 105 -1.77 -11.17 17.38
CA GLN A 105 -1.75 -9.89 18.10
C GLN A 105 -3.02 -9.09 17.83
N LEU A 106 -3.15 -8.50 16.64
CA LEU A 106 -4.26 -7.63 16.28
C LEU A 106 -4.86 -8.04 14.94
N PRO A 107 -6.19 -8.25 14.86
CA PRO A 107 -6.84 -8.50 13.58
C PRO A 107 -6.94 -7.21 12.76
N PRO A 108 -7.22 -7.30 11.45
CA PRO A 108 -7.50 -6.13 10.65
C PRO A 108 -8.66 -5.30 11.19
N ILE A 109 -8.49 -3.98 11.19
CA ILE A 109 -9.54 -3.05 11.59
C ILE A 109 -10.64 -3.11 10.52
N LYS A 110 -11.81 -3.61 10.90
CA LYS A 110 -12.99 -3.54 10.03
C LYS A 110 -13.48 -2.10 10.00
N GLN A 111 -13.53 -1.49 8.82
CA GLN A 111 -14.20 -0.20 8.68
C GLN A 111 -15.71 -0.43 8.78
N THR A 112 -16.33 0.08 9.85
CA THR A 112 -17.78 0.08 10.09
C THR A 112 -18.52 1.05 9.18
#